data_AF-A0A242D9R1-F1
#
_entry.id   AF-A0A242D9R1-F1
#
_cell.length_a   1.000
_cell.length_b   1.000
_cell.length_c   1.000
_cell.angle_alpha   90.00
_cell.angle_beta   90.00
_cell.angle_gamma   90.00
#
_symmetry.space_group_name_H-M   'P 1'
#
loop_
_entity.id
_entity.type
_entity.pdbx_description
1 polymer ?
#
loop_
_entity_poly.entity_id
_entity_poly.type
_entity_poly.pdbx_seq_one_letter_code
_entity_poly.pdbx_strand_id
1 'polypeptide(L)' 'MAQNRYKAIVAGQTYTIIGQESKQHMDMVTALVNEQLNEIMSLSP' A
#
# COMPACT_ATOMS: atom_id res chain seq x y z
N MET A 1 -8.32 18.88 10.82
CA MET A 1 -7.56 18.79 9.54
C MET A 1 -8.18 17.69 8.71
N ALA A 2 -8.52 17.93 7.45
CA ALA A 2 -9.08 16.88 6.57
C ALA A 2 -7.97 15.88 6.24
N GLN A 3 -8.24 14.58 6.41
CA GLN A 3 -7.33 13.53 5.97
C GLN A 3 -7.80 12.99 4.63
N ASN A 4 -6.88 12.83 3.69
CA ASN A 4 -7.16 12.25 2.40
C ASN A 4 -7.37 10.74 2.56
N ARG A 5 -8.33 10.22 1.80
CA ARG A 5 -8.59 8.78 1.69
C ARG A 5 -7.97 8.29 0.40
N TYR A 6 -7.04 7.35 0.52
CA TYR A 6 -6.37 6.75 -0.62
C TYR A 6 -6.77 5.28 -0.73
N LYS A 7 -7.21 4.85 -1.91
CA LYS A 7 -7.53 3.45 -2.18
C LYS A 7 -6.25 2.73 -2.62
N ALA A 8 -5.88 1.67 -1.91
CA ALA A 8 -4.71 0.85 -2.19
C ALA A 8 -5.12 -0.60 -2.44
N ILE A 9 -4.37 -1.30 -3.30
CA ILE A 9 -4.47 -2.76 -3.45
C ILE A 9 -3.21 -3.36 -2.86
N VAL A 10 -3.35 -4.18 -1.83
CA VAL A 10 -2.24 -4.83 -1.13
C VAL A 10 -2.53 -6.33 -1.10
N ALA A 11 -1.62 -7.15 -1.64
CA ALA A 11 -1.79 -8.60 -1.78
C ALA A 11 -3.12 -9.00 -2.45
N GLY A 12 -3.56 -8.23 -3.46
CA GLY A 12 -4.83 -8.45 -4.16
C GLY A 12 -6.09 -7.97 -3.43
N GLN A 13 -5.96 -7.56 -2.17
CA GLN A 13 -7.07 -7.05 -1.37
C GLN A 13 -7.12 -5.52 -1.40
N THR A 14 -8.34 -4.96 -1.47
CA THR A 14 -8.54 -3.50 -1.49
C THR A 14 -8.63 -2.93 -0.08
N TYR A 15 -7.84 -1.90 0.20
CA TYR A 15 -7.81 -1.16 1.46
C TYR A 15 -8.02 0.34 1.24
N THR A 16 -8.43 1.04 2.31
CA THR A 16 -8.45 2.50 2.36
C THR A 16 -7.41 2.97 3.36
N ILE A 17 -6.39 3.68 2.87
CA ILE A 17 -5.37 4.31 3.70
C ILE A 17 -5.80 5.75 3.97
N ILE A 18 -5.73 6.15 5.24
CA ILE A 18 -6.01 7.51 5.68
C ILE A 18 -4.68 8.23 5.89
N GLY A 19 -4.45 9.35 5.19
CA GLY A 19 -3.19 10.08 5.28
C GLY A 19 -3.28 11.49 4.70
N GLN A 20 -2.23 12.28 4.91
CA GLN A 20 -2.15 13.66 4.38
C GLN A 20 -1.22 13.74 3.15
N GLU A 21 -0.49 12.67 2.87
CA GLU A 21 0.48 12.59 1.78
C GLU A 21 -0.17 12.66 0.40
N SER A 22 0.66 12.98 -0.60
CA SER A 22 0.25 13.03 -1.99
C SER A 22 -0.07 11.62 -2.54
N LYS A 23 -0.92 11.56 -3.57
CA LYS A 23 -1.23 10.30 -4.25
C LYS A 23 0.04 9.59 -4.73
N GLN A 24 1.00 10.33 -5.30
CA GLN A 24 2.25 9.77 -5.80
C GLN A 24 3.08 9.11 -4.69
N HIS A 25 3.16 9.75 -3.52
CA HIS A 25 3.79 9.16 -2.35
C HIS A 25 3.08 7.84 -1.97
N MET A 26 1.76 7.87 -1.87
CA MET A 26 0.97 6.69 -1.50
C MET A 26 1.05 5.56 -2.52
N ASP A 27 1.14 5.87 -3.81
CA ASP A 27 1.38 4.89 -4.87
C ASP A 27 2.74 4.20 -4.67
N MET A 28 3.80 4.96 -4.36
CA MET A 28 5.14 4.42 -4.08
C MET A 28 5.15 3.52 -2.85
N VAL A 29 4.51 3.95 -1.75
CA VAL A 29 4.39 3.13 -0.53
C VAL A 29 3.64 1.84 -0.82
N THR A 30 2.53 1.91 -1.57
CA THR A 30 1.74 0.72 -1.92
C THR A 30 2.54 -0.26 -2.78
N ALA A 31 3.34 0.23 -3.72
CA ALA A 31 4.24 -0.61 -4.52
C ALA A 31 5.28 -1.32 -3.64
N LEU A 32 5.95 -0.58 -2.76
CA LEU A 32 6.96 -1.13 -1.84
C LEU A 32 6.38 -2.20 -0.90
N VAL A 33 5.18 -1.96 -0.36
CA VAL A 33 4.50 -2.95 0.51
C VAL A 33 4.21 -4.24 -0.25
N ASN A 34 3.73 -4.16 -1.49
CA ASN A 34 3.44 -5.35 -2.28
C ASN A 34 4.73 -6.11 -2.64
N GLU A 35 5.82 -5.40 -2.96
CA GLU A 35 7.13 -6.01 -3.22
C GLU A 35 7.61 -6.80 -2.00
N GLN A 36 7.63 -6.18 -0.82
CA GLN A 36 8.06 -6.83 0.42
C GLN A 36 7.17 -8.01 0.81
N LEU A 37 5.86 -7.89 0.63
CA LEU A 37 4.94 -9.00 0.90
C LEU A 37 5.21 -10.19 -0.03
N ASN A 38 5.44 -9.93 -1.32
CA ASN A 38 5.78 -10.99 -2.27
C ASN A 38 7.09 -11.68 -1.89
N GLU A 39 8.12 -10.93 -1.46
CA GLU A 39 9.37 -11.50 -0.97
C GLU A 39 9.14 -12.43 0.23
N ILE A 40 8.41 -11.95 1.25
CA ILE A 40 8.10 -12.74 2.46
C ILE A 40 7.34 -14.02 2.11
N MET A 41 6.35 -13.93 1.22
CA MET A 41 5.56 -15.08 0.77
C MET A 41 6.41 -16.06 -0.04
N SER A 42 7.36 -15.58 -0.85
CA SER A 42 8.27 -16.45 -1.59
C SER A 42 9.22 -17.25 -0.70
N LEU A 43 9.55 -16.71 0.48
CA LEU A 43 10.42 -17.34 1.47
C LEU A 43 9.68 -18.29 2.42
N SER A 44 8.34 -18.27 2.41
CA SER A 44 7.50 -19.09 3.28
C SER A 44 6.84 -20.22 2.46
N PRO A 45 7.39 -21.44 2.47
CA PRO A 45 6.82 -22.59 1.76
C PRO A 45 5.49 -23.08 2.35
#